data_AF-A0A938LL21-F1
#
_entry.id   AF-A0A938LL21-F1
#
_cell.length_a   1.000
_cell.length_b   1.000
_cell.length_c   1.000
_cell.angle_alpha   90.00
_cell.angle_beta   90.00
_cell.angle_gamma   90.00
#
_symmetry.space_group_name_H-M   'P 1'
#
loop_
_entity.id
_entity.type
_entity.pdbx_description
1 polymer ?
#
loop_
_entity_poly.entity_id
_entity_poly.type
_entity_poly.pdbx_seq_one_letter_code
_entity_poly.pdbx_strand_id
1 'polypeptide(L)'
;MNHAPMPADRRDQILVRYLDGNLSAAETDALNALLSTDAEARAALREMATQAVAMGDLAREQAMRSPPRSAGLGETAGPRGWRRAAVAVAAGAAAAVIV
;
A
#
# COMPACT_ATOMS: atom_id res chain seq x y z
N MET A 1 -5.87 -34.72 -7.99
CA MET A 1 -4.91 -34.60 -6.88
C MET A 1 -5.55 -33.73 -5.81
N ASN A 2 -5.90 -34.30 -4.66
CA ASN A 2 -6.41 -33.52 -3.53
C ASN A 2 -5.24 -32.78 -2.91
N HIS A 3 -5.09 -31.48 -3.23
CA HIS A 3 -4.12 -30.64 -2.55
C HIS A 3 -4.61 -30.47 -1.12
N ALA A 4 -3.82 -30.90 -0.14
CA ALA A 4 -4.13 -30.66 1.26
C ALA A 4 -4.38 -29.15 1.44
N PRO A 5 -5.45 -28.75 2.16
CA PRO A 5 -5.73 -27.33 2.37
C PRO A 5 -4.51 -26.66 3.00
N MET A 6 -4.10 -25.53 2.42
CA MET A 6 -3.01 -24.73 2.97
C MET A 6 -3.37 -24.36 4.42
N PRO A 7 -2.45 -24.47 5.40
CA PRO A 7 -2.74 -24.10 6.78
C PRO A 7 -3.24 -22.64 6.87
N ALA A 8 -4.25 -22.38 7.70
CA ALA A 8 -4.87 -21.05 7.83
C ALA A 8 -3.84 -19.96 8.15
N ASP A 9 -2.90 -20.23 9.07
CA ASP A 9 -1.84 -19.29 9.44
C ASP A 9 -0.95 -18.90 8.24
N ARG A 10 -0.71 -19.87 7.34
CA ARG A 10 0.09 -19.65 6.13
C ARG A 10 -0.69 -18.87 5.07
N ARG A 11 -1.99 -19.16 4.93
CA ARG A 11 -2.90 -18.40 4.09
C ARG A 11 -2.89 -16.93 4.49
N ASP A 12 -3.06 -16.67 5.78
CA ASP A 12 -3.17 -15.31 6.31
C ASP A 12 -1.85 -14.53 6.15
N GLN A 13 -0.69 -15.18 6.37
CA GLN A 13 0.62 -14.56 6.11
C GLN A 13 0.81 -14.15 4.65
N ILE A 14 0.41 -14.99 3.69
CA ILE A 14 0.54 -14.68 2.26
C ILE A 14 -0.38 -13.51 1.89
N LEU A 15 -1.61 -13.48 2.43
CA LEU A 15 -2.54 -12.38 2.20
C LEU A 15 -2.01 -11.04 2.78
N VAL A 16 -1.43 -11.05 3.98
CA VAL A 16 -0.83 -9.83 4.55
C VAL A 16 0.34 -9.33 3.69
N ARG A 17 1.27 -10.22 3.30
CA ARG A 17 2.39 -9.83 2.42
C ARG A 17 1.94 -9.32 1.06
N TYR A 18 0.79 -9.81 0.56
CA TYR A 18 0.17 -9.30 -0.66
C TYR A 18 -0.29 -7.86 -0.52
N LEU A 19 -0.99 -7.56 0.57
CA LEU A 19 -1.44 -6.20 0.85
C LEU A 19 -0.27 -5.24 1.06
N ASP A 20 0.83 -5.73 1.65
CA ASP A 20 2.07 -4.96 1.82
C ASP A 20 2.92 -4.84 0.53
N GLY A 21 2.56 -5.55 -0.54
CA GLY A 21 3.31 -5.56 -1.80
C GLY A 21 4.67 -6.26 -1.75
N ASN A 22 4.93 -7.06 -0.71
CA ASN A 22 6.24 -7.70 -0.46
C ASN A 22 6.22 -9.21 -0.75
N LEU A 23 5.59 -9.58 -1.86
CA LEU A 23 5.41 -10.96 -2.28
C LEU A 23 6.55 -11.41 -3.18
N SER A 24 7.19 -12.54 -2.85
CA SER A 24 8.11 -13.18 -3.79
C SER A 24 7.36 -13.83 -4.96
N ALA A 25 8.08 -14.15 -6.05
CA ALA A 25 7.49 -14.83 -7.20
C ALA A 25 6.87 -16.19 -6.82
N ALA A 26 7.56 -16.99 -6.01
CA ALA A 26 7.06 -18.29 -5.56
C ALA A 26 5.82 -18.18 -4.66
N GLU A 27 5.75 -17.15 -3.82
CA GLU A 27 4.57 -16.88 -3.01
C GLU A 27 3.42 -16.34 -3.87
N THR A 28 3.71 -15.63 -4.97
CA THR A 28 2.70 -15.17 -5.94
C THR A 28 2.04 -16.36 -6.64
N ASP A 29 2.83 -17.35 -7.04
CA ASP A 29 2.31 -18.58 -7.61
C ASP A 29 1.45 -19.35 -6.60
N ALA A 30 1.88 -19.39 -5.33
CA ALA A 30 1.10 -20.01 -4.25
C ALA A 30 -0.22 -19.27 -3.98
N LEU A 31 -0.21 -17.94 -4.03
CA LEU A 31 -1.42 -17.12 -3.90
C LEU A 31 -2.37 -17.34 -5.09
N ASN A 32 -1.87 -17.37 -6.32
CA ASN A 32 -2.68 -17.64 -7.50
C ASN A 32 -3.31 -19.05 -7.44
N ALA A 33 -2.54 -20.06 -7.04
CA ALA A 33 -3.05 -21.41 -6.84
C ALA A 33 -4.16 -21.45 -5.77
N LEU A 34 -3.95 -20.78 -4.63
CA LEU A 34 -4.93 -20.66 -3.57
C LEU A 34 -6.22 -19.98 -4.07
N LEU A 35 -6.12 -18.79 -4.67
CA LEU A 35 -7.29 -18.04 -5.15
C LEU A 35 -8.06 -18.79 -6.24
N SER A 36 -7.38 -19.61 -7.04
CA SER A 36 -8.04 -20.41 -8.09
C SER A 36 -8.92 -21.53 -7.54
N THR A 37 -8.61 -22.03 -6.34
CA THR A 37 -9.24 -23.23 -5.76
C THR A 37 -10.14 -22.92 -4.57
N ASP A 38 -9.84 -21.85 -3.82
CA ASP A 38 -10.50 -21.51 -2.57
C ASP A 38 -11.46 -20.31 -2.74
N ALA A 39 -12.76 -20.57 -2.58
CA ALA A 39 -13.78 -19.53 -2.64
C ALA A 39 -13.79 -18.61 -1.41
N GLU A 40 -13.40 -19.13 -0.25
CA GLU A 40 -13.34 -18.38 1.01
C GLU A 40 -12.17 -17.39 0.98
N ALA A 41 -11.00 -17.83 0.49
CA ALA A 41 -9.85 -16.95 0.29
C ALA A 41 -10.17 -15.79 -0.66
N ARG A 42 -10.92 -16.05 -1.75
CA ARG A 42 -11.40 -15.00 -2.66
C ARG A 42 -12.39 -14.05 -1.99
N ALA A 43 -13.29 -14.56 -1.15
CA ALA A 43 -14.25 -13.74 -0.41
C ALA A 43 -13.54 -12.80 0.57
N ALA A 44 -12.59 -13.32 1.35
CA ALA A 44 -11.79 -12.53 2.29
C ALA A 44 -11.01 -11.41 1.58
N LEU A 45 -10.34 -11.72 0.46
CA LEU A 45 -9.61 -10.72 -0.32
C LEU A 45 -10.53 -9.62 -0.86
N ARG A 46 -11.74 -9.99 -1.31
CA ARG A 46 -12.73 -9.02 -1.82
C ARG A 46 -13.24 -8.11 -0.71
N GLU A 47 -13.48 -8.64 0.48
CA GLU A 47 -13.87 -7.86 1.64
C GLU A 47 -12.79 -6.83 2.01
N MET A 48 -11.54 -7.27 2.13
CA MET A 48 -10.40 -6.40 2.41
C MET A 48 -10.24 -5.29 1.35
N ALA A 49 -10.35 -5.65 0.07
CA ALA A 49 -10.29 -4.68 -1.02
C ALA A 49 -11.43 -3.65 -0.95
N THR A 50 -12.64 -4.08 -0.59
CA THR A 50 -13.80 -3.19 -0.43
C THR A 50 -13.57 -2.18 0.70
N GLN A 51 -13.04 -2.64 1.84
CA GLN A 51 -12.69 -1.77 2.96
C GLN A 51 -11.58 -0.77 2.58
N ALA A 52 -10.54 -1.22 1.86
CA ALA A 52 -9.45 -0.36 1.41
C ALA A 52 -9.94 0.75 0.46
N VAL A 53 -10.82 0.41 -0.49
CA VAL A 53 -11.43 1.40 -1.39
C VAL A 53 -12.27 2.41 -0.62
N ALA A 54 -13.12 1.95 0.31
CA ALA A 54 -13.94 2.85 1.12
C ALA A 54 -13.10 3.84 1.94
N MET A 55 -11.98 3.38 2.52
CA MET A 55 -11.04 4.25 3.23
C MET A 55 -10.34 5.24 2.30
N GLY A 56 -9.96 4.79 1.10
CA GLY A 56 -9.40 5.67 0.06
C GLY A 56 -10.37 6.75 -0.41
N ASP A 57 -11.63 6.40 -0.59
CA ASP A 57 -12.69 7.35 -0.97
C ASP A 57 -12.96 8.35 0.14
N LEU A 58 -13.00 7.91 1.40
CA LEU A 58 -13.11 8.81 2.55
C LEU A 58 -11.94 9.80 2.62
N ALA A 59 -10.70 9.33 2.43
CA ALA A 59 -9.52 10.20 2.40
C ALA A 59 -9.59 11.20 1.24
N ARG A 60 -10.09 10.78 0.07
CA ARG A 60 -10.29 11.65 -1.09
C ARG A 60 -11.35 12.72 -0.83
N GLU A 61 -12.48 12.36 -0.22
CA GLU A 61 -13.52 13.32 0.17
C GLU A 61 -12.99 14.37 1.16
N GLN A 62 -12.20 13.94 2.15
CA GLN A 62 -11.56 14.85 3.10
C GLN A 62 -10.57 15.81 2.42
N ALA A 63 -9.81 15.31 1.45
CA ALA A 63 -8.89 16.13 0.65
C ALA A 63 -9.64 17.15 -0.22
N MET A 64 -10.81 16.77 -0.78
CA MET A 64 -11.65 17.69 -1.57
C MET A 64 -12.36 18.74 -0.72
N ARG A 65 -12.77 18.39 0.52
CA ARG A 65 -13.41 19.33 1.46
C ARG A 65 -12.43 20.29 2.12
N SER A 66 -11.14 19.94 2.13
CA SER A 66 -10.08 20.83 2.62
C SER A 66 -9.67 21.77 1.49
N PRO A 67 -9.73 23.11 1.65
CA PRO A 67 -9.13 24.01 0.66
C PRO A 67 -7.63 23.66 0.55
N PRO A 68 -7.02 23.77 -0.66
CA PRO A 68 -5.59 23.62 -0.76
C PRO A 68 -4.98 24.61 0.23
N ARG A 69 -4.21 24.12 1.21
CA ARG A 69 -3.39 25.01 2.01
C ARG A 69 -2.43 25.65 1.02
N SER A 70 -2.76 26.87 0.59
CA SER A 70 -1.82 27.75 -0.07
C SER A 70 -0.61 27.76 0.84
N ALA A 71 0.47 27.08 0.43
CA ALA A 71 1.77 27.30 1.04
C ALA A 71 1.97 28.81 0.96
N GLY A 72 1.91 29.48 2.11
CA GLY A 72 2.09 30.91 2.22
C GLY A 72 3.43 31.27 1.62
N LEU A 73 3.42 31.73 0.38
CA LEU A 73 4.44 32.60 -0.16
C LEU A 73 4.28 33.91 0.57
N GLY A 74 5.18 34.15 1.53
CA GLY A 74 5.32 35.40 2.26
C GLY A 74 5.28 35.18 3.76
N GLU A 75 6.45 35.13 4.40
CA GLU A 75 6.95 36.33 5.08
C GLU A 75 8.44 36.21 5.40
N THR A 76 9.12 37.31 5.18
CA THR A 76 10.54 37.56 5.35
C THR A 76 10.98 37.41 6.81
N ALA A 77 11.86 36.47 7.12
CA ALA A 77 12.53 36.42 8.44
C ALA A 77 14.01 36.01 8.34
N GLY A 78 14.85 36.98 7.95
CA GLY A 78 16.22 37.14 8.45
C GLY A 78 17.35 36.28 7.83
N PRO A 79 18.52 36.86 7.51
CA PRO A 79 19.68 36.15 6.95
C PRO A 79 20.44 35.23 7.94
N ARG A 80 19.81 34.72 9.01
CA ARG A 80 20.48 33.95 10.08
C ARG A 80 19.87 32.59 10.42
N GLY A 81 18.87 32.09 9.68
CA GLY A 81 18.16 30.84 10.01
C GLY A 81 18.59 29.56 9.28
N TRP A 82 19.52 29.62 8.33
CA TRP A 82 19.75 28.53 7.35
C TRP A 82 20.60 27.34 7.85
N ARG A 83 21.08 27.34 9.09
CA ARG A 83 21.95 26.25 9.61
C ARG A 83 21.23 25.02 10.15
N ARG A 84 19.92 24.87 9.90
CA ARG A 84 19.17 23.67 10.32
C ARG A 84 18.25 23.17 9.22
N ALA A 85 18.85 22.79 8.09
CA ALA A 85 18.19 21.99 7.07
C ALA A 85 19.19 20.98 6.51
N ALA A 86 19.19 19.75 7.05
CA ALA A 86 19.60 18.53 6.35
C ALA A 86 19.40 17.28 7.23
N VAL A 87 18.16 16.78 7.28
CA VAL A 87 17.93 15.31 7.30
C VAL A 87 16.75 15.05 6.37
N ALA A 88 17.05 14.90 5.08
CA ALA A 88 16.12 14.30 4.13
C ALA A 88 16.33 12.78 4.20
N VAL A 89 15.41 12.07 4.85
CA VAL A 89 15.34 10.62 4.77
C VAL A 89 14.86 10.26 3.36
N ALA A 90 15.66 9.46 2.68
CA ALA A 90 15.42 8.97 1.34
C ALA A 90 14.16 8.10 1.27
N ALA A 91 13.31 8.35 0.27
CA ALA A 91 12.42 7.35 -0.30
C ALA A 91 12.77 7.25 -1.79
N GLY A 92 13.51 6.20 -2.14
CA GLY A 92 13.92 5.94 -3.52
C GLY A 92 12.71 5.64 -4.39
N ALA A 93 12.51 6.46 -5.41
CA ALA A 93 11.68 6.13 -6.55
C ALA A 93 12.43 5.13 -7.43
N ALA A 94 12.07 3.85 -7.35
CA ALA A 94 12.42 2.87 -8.38
C ALA A 94 11.26 2.80 -9.38
N ALA A 95 11.28 3.69 -10.37
CA ALA A 95 10.44 3.59 -11.56
C ALA A 95 11.32 3.85 -12.80
N ALA A 96 11.92 2.78 -13.34
CA ALA A 96 12.25 2.63 -14.77
C ALA A 96 12.89 1.25 -15.03
N VAL A 97 12.07 0.25 -15.34
CA VAL A 97 12.40 -0.76 -16.35
C VAL A 97 11.14 -0.99 -17.17
N ILE A 98 11.05 -0.27 -18.29
CA ILE A 98 10.23 -0.64 -19.45
C ILE A 98 11.20 -0.64 -20.63
N VAL A 99 11.44 -1.85 -21.15
CA VAL A 99 11.93 -2.26 -22.49
C VAL A 99 13.15 -1.56 -23.06
#